data_AF-A0A3E1EXK9-F1
#
_entry.id   AF-A0A3E1EXK9-F1
#
_cell.length_a   1.000
_cell.length_b   1.000
_cell.length_c   1.000
_cell.angle_alpha   90.00
_cell.angle_beta   90.00
_cell.angle_gamma   90.00
#
_symmetry.space_group_name_H-M   'P 1'
#
loop_
_entity.id
_entity.type
_entity.pdbx_description
1 polymer ?
#
loop_
_entity_poly.entity_id
_entity_poly.type
_entity_poly.pdbx_seq_one_letter_code
_entity_poly.pdbx_strand_id
1 'polypeptide(L)'
;MDTKVENIIDLGLVNYVRHPTNPNYVVFRFANAVKAKDFEKSLTNNKVWFEKGEEETRGKTYILFGIHNRDFSRVERINYDVEGRNRSFLIRNKFLRWTLVLFSIGVMILATVGYCTRPDLVEANVENVIK
;
A
#
# COMPACT_ATOMS: atom_id res chain seq x y z
N MET A 1 17.60 -4.86 -24.07
CA MET A 1 17.46 -4.05 -22.85
C MET A 1 16.41 -4.73 -21.98
N ASP A 2 16.82 -5.38 -20.89
CA ASP A 2 15.90 -5.95 -19.91
C ASP A 2 15.05 -4.84 -19.31
N THR A 3 13.75 -4.93 -19.53
CA THR A 3 12.78 -3.93 -19.10
C THR A 3 12.20 -4.46 -17.79
N LYS A 4 12.45 -3.77 -16.67
CA LYS A 4 12.10 -4.20 -15.30
C LYS A 4 10.63 -4.50 -15.03
N VAL A 5 9.72 -4.15 -15.94
CA VAL A 5 8.27 -4.35 -15.78
C VAL A 5 7.88 -5.59 -16.56
N GLU A 6 7.69 -6.75 -15.95
CA GLU A 6 7.36 -7.99 -16.69
C GLU A 6 5.84 -8.18 -16.91
N ASN A 7 5.01 -7.32 -16.30
CA ASN A 7 3.56 -7.48 -16.29
C ASN A 7 2.90 -6.82 -17.51
N ILE A 8 2.58 -7.64 -18.51
CA ILE A 8 1.61 -7.31 -19.58
C ILE A 8 0.18 -7.48 -19.06
N ILE A 9 -0.02 -8.42 -18.14
CA ILE A 9 -1.32 -8.76 -17.56
C ILE A 9 -1.52 -7.95 -16.29
N ASP A 10 -2.63 -7.22 -16.27
CA ASP A 10 -3.08 -6.52 -15.10
C ASP A 10 -3.77 -7.48 -14.11
N LEU A 11 -3.05 -7.87 -13.06
CA LEU A 11 -3.59 -8.67 -11.96
C LEU A 11 -4.29 -7.82 -10.88
N GLY A 12 -4.38 -6.50 -11.07
CA GLY A 12 -5.00 -5.57 -10.10
C GLY A 12 -4.18 -5.33 -8.83
N LEU A 13 -2.98 -5.93 -8.73
CA LEU A 13 -2.07 -5.76 -7.59
C LEU A 13 -1.32 -4.41 -7.66
N VAL A 14 -1.05 -3.95 -8.88
CA VAL A 14 -0.35 -2.71 -9.16
C VAL A 14 -1.17 -1.84 -10.13
N ASN A 15 -0.97 -0.54 -10.03
CA ASN A 15 -1.66 0.44 -10.85
C ASN A 15 -0.86 0.85 -12.09
N TYR A 16 0.10 0.04 -12.53
CA TYR A 16 0.87 0.31 -13.74
C TYR A 16 1.07 -0.95 -14.58
N VAL A 17 1.14 -0.78 -15.89
CA VAL A 17 1.35 -1.84 -16.88
C VAL A 17 2.31 -1.34 -17.96
N ARG A 18 2.92 -2.27 -18.71
CA ARG A 18 3.63 -1.84 -19.93
C ARG A 18 2.68 -1.26 -20.95
N HIS A 19 3.16 -0.26 -21.69
CA HIS A 19 2.39 0.27 -22.81
C HIS A 19 2.27 -0.80 -23.91
N PRO A 20 1.06 -1.09 -24.43
CA PRO A 20 0.82 -2.17 -25.39
C PRO A 20 1.58 -1.99 -26.71
N THR A 21 1.62 -0.75 -27.21
CA THR A 21 2.27 -0.40 -28.49
C THR A 21 3.76 -0.10 -28.39
N ASN A 22 4.27 0.39 -27.24
CA ASN A 22 5.65 0.86 -27.12
C ASN A 22 6.31 0.37 -25.81
N PRO A 23 7.19 -0.63 -25.86
CA PRO A 23 7.77 -1.23 -24.65
C PRO A 23 8.67 -0.29 -23.84
N ASN A 24 9.05 0.88 -24.38
CA ASN A 24 9.84 1.89 -23.68
C ASN A 24 9.02 2.74 -22.70
N TYR A 25 7.70 2.59 -22.69
CA TYR A 25 6.80 3.32 -21.81
C TYR A 25 6.04 2.41 -20.87
N VAL A 26 5.80 2.93 -19.67
CA VAL A 26 4.99 2.32 -18.61
C VAL A 26 3.82 3.24 -18.37
N VAL A 27 2.62 2.68 -18.35
CA VAL A 27 1.37 3.42 -18.16
C VAL A 27 0.89 3.20 -16.74
N PHE A 28 0.84 4.28 -15.96
CA PHE A 28 0.18 4.31 -14.65
C PHE A 28 -1.28 4.70 -14.83
N ARG A 29 -2.19 4.01 -14.14
CA ARG A 29 -3.63 4.22 -14.26
C ARG A 29 -4.27 4.50 -12.90
N PHE A 30 -5.15 5.49 -12.87
CA PHE A 30 -5.82 5.89 -11.64
C PHE A 30 -7.33 6.00 -11.88
N ALA A 31 -8.11 5.22 -11.12
CA ALA A 31 -9.58 5.32 -11.12
C ALA A 31 -10.10 6.51 -10.27
N ASN A 32 -9.24 7.07 -9.39
CA ASN A 32 -9.61 8.14 -8.48
C ASN A 32 -8.94 9.45 -8.93
N ALA A 33 -9.75 10.44 -9.29
CA ALA A 33 -9.29 11.74 -9.76
C ALA A 33 -8.40 12.49 -8.74
N VAL A 34 -8.65 12.32 -7.43
CA VAL A 34 -7.84 12.96 -6.38
C VAL A 34 -6.44 12.37 -6.37
N LYS A 35 -6.32 11.04 -6.40
CA LYS A 35 -5.02 10.36 -6.48
C LYS A 35 -4.26 10.71 -7.76
N ALA A 36 -4.97 10.75 -8.89
CA ALA A 36 -4.37 11.14 -10.17
C ALA A 36 -3.80 12.56 -10.13
N LYS A 37 -4.53 13.52 -9.55
CA LYS A 37 -4.08 14.90 -9.39
C LYS A 37 -2.86 15.02 -8.47
N ASP A 38 -2.83 14.28 -7.37
CA ASP A 38 -1.68 14.26 -6.46
C ASP A 38 -0.43 13.64 -7.12
N PHE A 39 -0.64 12.63 -7.95
CA PHE A 39 0.42 12.01 -8.75
C PHE A 39 0.97 12.98 -9.80
N GLU A 40 0.10 13.63 -10.57
CA GLU A 40 0.47 14.67 -11.56
C GLU A 40 1.27 15.82 -10.93
N LYS A 41 0.83 16.29 -9.75
CA LYS A 41 1.57 17.30 -8.98
C LYS A 41 2.95 16.79 -8.55
N SER A 42 3.04 15.54 -8.12
CA SER A 42 4.31 14.95 -7.68
C SER A 42 5.29 14.75 -8.84
N LEU A 43 4.80 14.37 -10.03
CA LEU A 43 5.60 14.27 -11.25
C LEU A 43 6.16 15.63 -11.67
N THR A 44 5.29 16.65 -11.71
CA THR A 44 5.67 18.03 -12.04
C THR A 44 6.73 18.57 -11.07
N ASN A 45 6.53 18.40 -9.76
CA ASN A 45 7.50 18.82 -8.74
C ASN A 45 8.86 18.12 -8.89
N ASN A 46 8.86 16.87 -9.36
CA ASN A 46 10.07 16.09 -9.57
C ASN A 46 10.72 16.31 -10.94
N LYS A 47 10.14 17.17 -11.80
CA LYS A 47 10.58 17.43 -13.18
C LYS A 47 10.66 16.16 -14.03
N VAL A 48 9.70 15.25 -13.84
CA VAL A 48 9.57 14.04 -14.63
C VAL A 48 8.66 14.32 -15.82
N TRP A 49 9.09 13.98 -17.02
CA TRP A 49 8.25 14.08 -18.22
C TRP A 49 7.21 12.96 -18.22
N PHE A 50 5.98 13.30 -18.59
CA PHE A 50 4.88 12.36 -18.68
C PHE A 50 3.91 12.73 -19.80
N GLU A 51 3.23 11.73 -20.34
CA GLU A 51 2.08 11.89 -21.23
C GLU A 51 0.81 11.61 -20.44
N LYS A 52 -0.23 12.43 -20.60
CA LYS A 52 -1.52 12.24 -19.92
C LYS A 52 -2.57 11.78 -20.93
N GLY A 53 -3.32 10.76 -20.56
CA GLY A 53 -4.45 10.26 -21.32
C GLY A 53 -5.63 9.95 -20.42
N GLU A 54 -6.77 9.70 -21.02
CA GLU A 54 -7.98 9.25 -20.34
C GLU A 54 -8.56 8.06 -21.11
N GLU A 55 -9.01 7.05 -20.37
CA GLU A 55 -9.62 5.85 -20.95
C GLU A 55 -10.88 5.50 -20.18
N GLU A 56 -11.98 5.33 -20.91
CA GLU A 56 -13.25 4.90 -20.32
C GLU A 56 -13.40 3.39 -20.48
N THR A 57 -13.32 2.66 -19.37
CA THR A 57 -13.40 1.19 -19.36
C THR A 57 -14.48 0.75 -18.39
N ARG A 58 -15.44 -0.05 -18.87
CA ARG A 58 -16.50 -0.67 -18.06
C ARG A 58 -17.25 0.34 -17.17
N GLY A 59 -17.56 1.53 -17.72
CA GLY A 59 -18.27 2.61 -17.03
C GLY A 59 -17.45 3.33 -15.96
N LYS A 60 -16.12 3.20 -15.97
CA LYS A 60 -15.21 3.95 -15.11
C LYS A 60 -14.18 4.70 -15.96
N THR A 61 -14.00 5.97 -15.67
CA THR A 61 -12.94 6.79 -16.28
C THR A 61 -11.63 6.54 -15.53
N TYR A 62 -10.61 6.09 -16.25
CA TYR A 62 -9.25 5.95 -15.76
C TYR A 62 -8.41 7.10 -16.33
N ILE A 63 -7.64 7.74 -15.46
CA ILE A 63 -6.64 8.73 -15.85
C ILE A 63 -5.33 7.99 -16.01
N LEU A 64 -4.72 8.11 -17.19
CA LEU A 64 -3.51 7.41 -17.59
C LEU A 64 -2.33 8.38 -17.62
N PHE A 65 -1.18 7.90 -17.16
CA PHE A 65 0.10 8.60 -17.25
C PHE A 65 1.15 7.70 -17.88
N GLY A 66 1.58 8.06 -19.10
CA GLY A 66 2.68 7.41 -19.82
C GLY A 66 4.02 7.95 -19.35
N ILE A 67 4.89 7.07 -18.85
CA ILE A 67 6.20 7.39 -18.28
C ILE A 67 7.27 6.59 -19.01
N HIS A 68 8.38 7.24 -19.35
CA HIS A 68 9.50 6.55 -19.97
C HIS A 68 10.16 5.57 -18.98
N ASN A 69 10.49 4.37 -19.44
CA ASN A 69 11.01 3.29 -18.60
C ASN A 69 12.31 3.65 -17.86
N ARG A 70 13.10 4.59 -18.39
CA ARG A 70 14.29 5.15 -17.71
C ARG A 70 13.96 5.76 -16.34
N ASP A 71 12.81 6.42 -16.22
CA ASP A 71 12.38 7.12 -15.01
C ASP A 71 11.45 6.25 -14.14
N PHE A 72 11.15 5.01 -14.57
CA PHE A 72 10.21 4.11 -13.91
C PHE A 72 10.52 3.92 -12.42
N SER A 73 11.75 3.57 -12.05
CA SER A 73 12.10 3.32 -10.63
C SER A 73 11.95 4.56 -9.75
N ARG A 74 12.07 5.76 -10.31
CA ARG A 74 11.82 7.01 -9.58
C ARG A 74 10.33 7.26 -9.43
N VAL A 75 9.57 7.07 -10.51
CA VAL A 75 8.12 7.28 -10.52
C VAL A 75 7.36 6.24 -9.70
N GLU A 76 7.85 5.01 -9.65
CA GLU A 76 7.30 3.96 -8.79
C GLU A 76 7.33 4.37 -7.31
N ARG A 77 8.44 4.97 -6.85
CA ARG A 77 8.52 5.52 -5.48
C ARG A 77 7.51 6.63 -5.26
N ILE A 78 7.39 7.56 -6.22
CA ILE A 78 6.39 8.64 -6.17
C ILE A 78 4.98 8.06 -6.08
N ASN A 79 4.71 6.99 -6.84
CA ASN A 79 3.42 6.31 -6.84
C ASN A 79 3.10 5.68 -5.48
N TYR A 80 4.06 5.01 -4.85
CA TYR A 80 3.89 4.47 -3.49
C TYR A 80 3.66 5.57 -2.46
N ASP A 81 4.34 6.71 -2.59
CA ASP A 81 4.13 7.84 -1.69
C ASP A 81 2.73 8.44 -1.86
N VAL A 82 2.22 8.56 -3.09
CA VAL A 82 0.84 9.03 -3.37
C VAL A 82 -0.18 8.05 -2.81
N GLU A 83 -0.01 6.76 -3.04
CA GLU A 83 -0.86 5.71 -2.45
C GLU A 83 -0.82 5.75 -0.91
N GLY A 84 0.36 5.96 -0.34
CA GLY A 84 0.57 6.09 1.11
C GLY A 84 -0.10 7.31 1.72
N ARG A 85 -0.16 8.45 1.01
CA ARG A 85 -0.85 9.67 1.45
C ARG A 85 -2.37 9.57 1.36
N ASN A 86 -2.88 8.88 0.33
CA ASN A 86 -4.32 8.76 0.09
C ASN A 86 -4.94 7.47 0.63
N ARG A 87 -4.17 6.60 1.30
CA ARG A 87 -4.72 5.42 1.97
C ARG A 87 -5.58 5.85 3.17
N SER A 88 -6.79 5.30 3.25
CA SER A 88 -7.52 5.36 4.52
C SER A 88 -6.84 4.44 5.53
N PHE A 89 -6.88 4.81 6.81
CA PHE A 89 -6.39 3.97 7.90
C PHE A 89 -7.00 2.55 7.82
N LEU A 90 -6.22 1.52 8.16
CA LEU A 90 -6.59 0.09 8.05
C LEU A 90 -8.00 -0.20 8.61
N ILE A 91 -8.33 0.42 9.74
CA ILE A 91 -9.68 0.39 10.32
C ILE A 91 -10.32 1.76 10.16
N ARG A 92 -11.19 1.92 9.15
CA ARG A 92 -11.88 3.19 8.88
C ARG A 92 -12.77 3.63 10.04
N ASN A 93 -13.45 2.68 10.71
CA ASN A 93 -14.34 2.97 11.84
C ASN A 93 -13.53 3.33 13.09
N LYS A 94 -13.72 4.56 13.60
CA LYS A 94 -13.05 5.08 14.80
C LYS A 94 -13.37 4.24 16.03
N PHE A 95 -14.61 3.77 16.17
CA PHE A 95 -15.03 2.95 17.31
C PHE A 95 -14.27 1.62 17.33
N LEU A 96 -14.36 0.84 16.25
CA LEU A 96 -13.69 -0.45 16.16
C LEU A 96 -12.16 -0.35 16.35
N ARG A 97 -11.56 0.73 15.84
CA ARG A 97 -10.13 0.99 15.99
C ARG A 97 -9.75 1.09 17.47
N TRP A 98 -10.47 1.90 18.25
CA TRP A 98 -10.19 2.08 19.67
C TRP A 98 -10.57 0.86 20.49
N THR A 99 -11.67 0.18 20.16
CA THR A 99 -12.07 -1.07 20.82
C THR A 99 -10.97 -2.12 20.72
N LEU A 100 -10.38 -2.32 19.53
CA LEU A 100 -9.32 -3.31 19.33
C LEU A 100 -8.03 -2.95 20.09
N VAL A 101 -7.67 -1.66 20.09
CA VAL A 101 -6.49 -1.18 20.84
C VAL A 101 -6.70 -1.36 22.35
N LEU A 102 -7.84 -0.95 22.89
CA LEU A 102 -8.16 -1.08 24.31
C LEU A 102 -8.25 -2.54 24.74
N PHE A 103 -8.86 -3.40 23.91
CA PHE A 103 -8.91 -4.83 24.17
C PHE A 103 -7.50 -5.44 24.25
N SER A 104 -6.62 -5.12 23.30
CA SER A 104 -5.24 -5.61 23.26
C SER A 104 -4.44 -5.16 24.48
N ILE A 105 -4.57 -3.88 24.87
CA ILE A 105 -3.96 -3.33 26.08
C ILE A 105 -4.52 -4.04 27.33
N GLY A 106 -5.83 -4.27 27.39
CA GLY A 106 -6.47 -4.97 28.49
C GLY A 106 -5.94 -6.40 28.67
N VAL A 107 -5.78 -7.16 27.58
CA VAL A 107 -5.19 -8.50 27.61
C VAL A 107 -3.73 -8.45 28.08
N MET A 108 -2.94 -7.49 27.61
CA MET A 108 -1.55 -7.33 28.08
C MET A 108 -1.46 -6.98 29.57
N ILE A 109 -2.35 -6.11 30.07
CA ILE A 109 -2.40 -5.78 31.50
C ILE A 109 -2.78 -7.01 32.32
N LEU A 110 -3.82 -7.76 31.90
CA LEU A 110 -4.23 -8.99 32.59
C LEU A 110 -3.10 -10.03 32.61
N ALA A 111 -2.39 -10.21 31.50
CA ALA A 111 -1.23 -11.09 31.42
C ALA A 111 -0.11 -10.65 32.39
N THR A 112 0.19 -9.35 32.44
CA THR A 112 1.24 -8.80 33.31
C THR A 112 0.87 -8.91 34.79
N VAL A 113 -0.38 -8.59 35.15
CA VAL A 113 -0.87 -8.72 36.53
C VAL A 113 -0.89 -10.17 36.96
N GLY A 114 -1.34 -11.08 36.09
CA GLY A 114 -1.31 -12.51 36.34
C GLY A 114 0.10 -13.01 36.62
N TYR A 115 1.07 -12.61 35.80
CA TYR A 115 2.48 -12.93 35.99
C TYR A 115 3.03 -12.42 37.33
N CYS A 116 2.77 -11.16 37.68
CA CYS A 116 3.28 -10.57 38.91
C CYS A 116 2.60 -11.10 40.19
N THR A 117 1.32 -11.50 40.12
CA THR A 117 0.54 -11.90 41.31
C THR A 117 0.81 -13.34 41.73
N ARG A 118 1.10 -14.23 40.77
CA ARG A 118 1.32 -15.67 41.03
C ARG A 118 2.48 -16.23 40.19
N PRO A 119 3.73 -15.87 40.51
CA PRO A 119 4.89 -16.41 39.81
C PRO A 119 5.08 -17.92 40.07
N ASP A 120 4.64 -18.41 41.22
CA ASP A 120 4.69 -19.80 41.67
C ASP A 120 3.90 -20.76 40.76
N LEU A 121 2.75 -20.33 40.25
CA LEU A 121 1.96 -21.11 39.29
C LEU A 121 2.60 -21.17 37.90
N VAL A 122 3.42 -20.19 37.54
CA VAL A 122 4.18 -20.20 36.28
C VAL A 122 5.32 -21.20 36.38
N GLU A 123 6.10 -21.16 37.48
CA GLU A 123 7.19 -22.11 37.73
C GLU A 123 6.69 -23.56 37.82
N ALA A 124 5.59 -23.81 38.55
CA ALA A 124 4.99 -25.13 38.65
C ALA A 124 4.45 -25.67 37.31
N ASN A 125 3.92 -24.80 36.43
CA ASN A 125 3.51 -25.21 35.08
C ASN A 125 4.73 -25.51 34.18
N VAL A 126 5.82 -24.75 34.30
CA VAL A 126 7.05 -25.01 33.53
C VAL A 126 7.69 -26.33 33.95
N GLU A 127 7.75 -26.65 35.24
CA GLU A 127 8.32 -27.91 35.73
C GLU A 127 7.52 -29.15 35.29
N ASN A 128 6.19 -29.04 35.22
CA ASN A 128 5.31 -30.12 34.74
C ASN A 128 5.36 -30.33 33.21
N VAL A 129 5.85 -29.37 32.43
CA VAL A 129 6.03 -29.49 30.97
C VAL A 129 7.40 -30.09 30.60
N ILE A 130 8.39 -29.98 31.50
CA ILE A 130 9.77 -30.47 31.28
C ILE A 130 9.95 -31.92 31.77
N LYS A 131 9.10 -32.40 32.69
CA LYS A 131 8.99 -33.82 33.08
C LYS A 131 8.22 -34.63 32.03
#